data_AF-A0A957D9W8-F1
#
_entry.id   AF-A0A957D9W8-F1
#
_cell.length_a   1.000
_cell.length_b   1.000
_cell.length_c   1.000
_cell.angle_alpha   90.00
_cell.angle_beta   90.00
_cell.angle_gamma   90.00
#
_symmetry.space_group_name_H-M   'P 1'
#
loop_
_entity.id
_entity.type
_entity.pdbx_description
1 polymer ?
#
loop_
_entity_poly.entity_id
_entity_poly.type
_entity_poly.pdbx_seq_one_letter_code
_entity_poly.pdbx_strand_id
1 'polypeptide(L)'
;MNECRILSIFDLKREGLLEQGTWQRGTWSWRDALTQKRTASLGYELNTQYGNAYFRVYYTITRWDGRKHDYDYKIGLQTTACNFGSVRWWFTCPLVTNGRSCGRRVGKLYMPPGGQYYGCRHCYDLTYRSSQENDKRVNALKRLGPMAILEGINTGDIDFIQGLKALPDDIWRR
;
A
#
# COMPACT_ATOMS: atom_id res chain seq x y z
N MET A 1 -10.08 11.39 2.56
CA MET A 1 -9.00 10.57 3.13
C MET A 1 -8.11 10.10 1.99
N ASN A 2 -6.82 10.42 2.00
CA ASN A 2 -5.89 9.84 1.04
C ASN A 2 -5.53 8.45 1.56
N GLU A 3 -6.03 7.40 0.91
CA GLU A 3 -5.76 6.01 1.29
C GLU A 3 -4.38 5.56 0.79
N CYS A 4 -3.78 4.60 1.50
CA CYS A 4 -2.55 3.95 1.06
C CYS A 4 -2.84 3.12 -0.19
N ARG A 5 -2.10 3.37 -1.29
CA ARG A 5 -2.25 2.59 -2.52
C ARG A 5 -1.38 1.35 -2.44
N ILE A 6 -1.95 0.21 -2.81
CA ILE A 6 -1.27 -1.08 -2.71
C ILE A 6 -1.18 -1.69 -4.11
N LEU A 7 0.04 -2.06 -4.48
CA LEU A 7 0.33 -2.88 -5.65
C LEU A 7 0.66 -4.30 -5.15
N SER A 8 -0.10 -5.29 -5.58
CA SER A 8 -0.07 -6.65 -5.04
C SER A 8 0.21 -7.65 -6.15
N ILE A 9 1.22 -8.49 -5.96
CA ILE A 9 1.58 -9.52 -6.93
C ILE A 9 0.44 -10.55 -7.07
N PHE A 10 -0.35 -10.73 -5.99
CA PHE A 10 -1.48 -11.64 -5.98
C PHE A 10 -2.65 -11.11 -6.81
N ASP A 11 -2.85 -9.79 -6.81
CA ASP A 11 -3.90 -9.17 -7.63
C ASP A 11 -3.50 -9.24 -9.10
N LEU A 12 -2.25 -8.91 -9.44
CA LEU A 12 -1.74 -9.08 -10.81
C LEU A 12 -1.84 -10.54 -11.30
N LYS A 13 -1.57 -11.51 -10.43
CA LYS A 13 -1.74 -12.94 -10.76
C LYS A 13 -3.21 -13.30 -10.98
N ARG A 14 -4.11 -12.80 -10.13
CA ARG A 14 -5.55 -13.08 -10.23
C ARG A 14 -6.14 -12.54 -11.54
N GLU A 15 -5.67 -11.39 -12.00
CA GLU A 15 -6.05 -10.80 -13.29
C GLU A 15 -5.36 -11.47 -14.50
N GLY A 16 -4.65 -12.60 -14.30
CA GLY A 16 -3.99 -13.34 -15.39
C GLY A 16 -2.76 -12.66 -15.97
N LEU A 17 -2.22 -11.62 -15.33
CA LEU A 17 -1.11 -10.86 -15.91
C LEU A 17 0.24 -11.60 -15.78
N LEU A 18 0.40 -12.43 -14.75
CA LEU A 18 1.70 -13.01 -14.38
C LEU A 18 1.91 -14.43 -14.93
N GLU A 19 2.01 -14.52 -16.25
CA GLU A 19 2.44 -15.72 -16.98
C GLU A 19 3.90 -15.60 -17.41
N GLN A 20 4.64 -16.71 -17.50
CA GLN A 20 6.03 -16.68 -17.99
C GLN A 20 6.09 -16.45 -19.50
N GLY A 21 7.10 -15.71 -19.96
CA GLY A 21 7.33 -15.51 -21.40
C GLY A 21 6.37 -14.51 -22.05
N THR A 22 5.67 -13.69 -21.27
CA THR A 22 4.71 -12.71 -21.77
C THR A 22 5.24 -11.28 -21.67
N TRP A 23 4.79 -10.46 -22.59
CA TRP A 23 4.93 -9.01 -22.52
C TRP A 23 3.55 -8.40 -22.69
N GLN A 24 3.19 -7.47 -21.81
CA GLN A 24 1.92 -6.78 -21.87
C GLN A 24 2.00 -5.40 -21.22
N ARG A 25 1.12 -4.50 -21.65
CA ARG A 25 0.98 -3.17 -21.08
C ARG A 25 -0.48 -2.86 -20.83
N GLY A 26 -0.73 -1.97 -19.87
CA GLY A 26 -2.09 -1.59 -19.55
C GLY A 26 -2.17 -0.49 -18.52
N THR A 27 -3.36 -0.32 -17.96
CA THR A 27 -3.60 0.58 -16.84
C THR A 27 -4.14 -0.23 -15.67
N TRP A 28 -3.46 -0.12 -14.54
CA TRP A 28 -3.99 -0.55 -13.25
C TRP A 28 -4.74 0.62 -12.62
N SER A 29 -5.91 0.38 -12.04
CA SER A 29 -6.68 1.45 -11.40
C SER A 29 -7.25 1.00 -10.07
N TRP A 30 -7.30 1.93 -9.13
CA TRP A 30 -7.95 1.74 -7.85
C TRP A 30 -9.29 2.45 -7.89
N ARG A 31 -10.28 1.80 -7.28
CA ARG A 31 -11.64 2.30 -7.16
C ARG A 31 -12.00 2.33 -5.69
N ASP A 32 -12.76 3.36 -5.32
CA ASP A 32 -13.39 3.45 -4.01
C ASP A 32 -14.41 2.31 -3.87
N ALA A 33 -14.36 1.57 -2.77
CA ALA A 33 -15.17 0.37 -2.61
C ALA A 33 -16.68 0.67 -2.55
N LEU A 34 -17.05 1.81 -1.97
CA LEU A 34 -18.45 2.20 -1.75
C LEU A 34 -19.04 2.87 -2.98
N THR A 35 -18.30 3.79 -3.59
CA THR A 35 -18.77 4.65 -4.68
C THR A 35 -18.37 4.13 -6.07
N GLN A 36 -17.50 3.13 -6.15
CA GLN A 36 -16.91 2.58 -7.39
C GLN A 36 -16.17 3.60 -8.27
N LYS A 37 -16.00 4.83 -7.77
CA LYS A 37 -15.31 5.91 -8.48
C LYS A 37 -13.82 5.62 -8.51
N ARG A 38 -13.20 5.81 -9.68
CA ARG A 38 -11.75 5.68 -9.84
C ARG A 38 -11.04 6.72 -8.97
N THR A 39 -10.23 6.26 -8.02
CA THR A 39 -9.46 7.10 -7.09
C THR A 39 -8.05 7.37 -7.60
N ALA A 40 -7.48 6.43 -8.36
CA ALA A 40 -6.17 6.55 -8.96
C ALA A 40 -5.99 5.59 -10.14
N SER A 41 -5.01 5.89 -10.97
CA SER A 41 -4.55 4.98 -12.03
C SER A 41 -3.02 4.98 -12.13
N LEU A 42 -2.50 3.89 -12.64
CA LEU A 42 -1.11 3.58 -12.86
C LEU A 42 -1.01 2.95 -14.24
N GLY A 43 -0.21 3.52 -15.14
CA GLY A 43 0.18 2.81 -16.36
C GLY A 43 1.25 1.77 -16.05
N TYR A 44 1.21 0.64 -16.73
CA TYR A 44 2.23 -0.39 -16.54
C TYR A 44 2.68 -1.05 -17.84
N GLU A 45 3.90 -1.57 -17.81
CA GLU A 45 4.44 -2.52 -18.77
C GLU A 45 5.05 -3.68 -17.99
N LEU A 46 4.52 -4.88 -18.20
CA LEU A 46 4.97 -6.11 -17.60
C LEU A 46 5.77 -6.89 -18.64
N ASN A 47 6.98 -7.28 -18.26
CA ASN A 47 7.82 -8.14 -19.05
C ASN A 47 8.24 -9.35 -18.20
N THR A 48 7.88 -10.54 -18.64
CA THR A 48 8.32 -11.82 -18.08
C THR A 48 9.06 -12.67 -19.13
N GLN A 49 9.43 -12.04 -20.24
CA GLN A 49 10.24 -12.61 -21.32
C GLN A 49 11.70 -12.51 -20.89
N TYR A 50 12.35 -13.65 -20.70
CA TYR A 50 13.78 -13.77 -20.40
C TYR A 50 14.19 -13.35 -18.96
N GLY A 51 15.44 -13.68 -18.59
CA GLY A 51 15.97 -13.71 -17.21
C GLY A 51 16.00 -12.38 -16.42
N ASN A 52 15.34 -11.32 -16.90
CA ASN A 52 15.24 -10.02 -16.25
C ASN A 52 13.79 -9.52 -16.21
N ALA A 53 12.90 -10.32 -15.61
CA ALA A 53 11.49 -9.97 -15.50
C ALA A 53 11.28 -8.67 -14.70
N TYR A 54 10.41 -7.79 -15.18
CA TYR A 54 10.11 -6.50 -14.54
C TYR A 54 8.65 -6.09 -14.71
N PHE A 55 8.20 -5.25 -13.79
CA PHE A 55 6.95 -4.50 -13.85
C PHE A 55 7.28 -3.01 -13.85
N ARG A 56 7.29 -2.39 -15.04
CA ARG A 56 7.48 -0.95 -15.20
C ARG A 56 6.18 -0.27 -14.83
N VAL A 57 6.30 0.79 -14.03
CA VAL A 57 5.19 1.60 -13.56
C VAL A 57 5.42 3.03 -14.00
N TYR A 58 4.37 3.66 -14.52
CA TYR A 58 4.39 5.07 -14.86
C TYR A 58 3.10 5.78 -14.45
N TYR A 59 3.25 6.92 -13.78
CA TYR A 59 2.12 7.67 -13.22
C TYR A 59 2.52 9.11 -12.89
N THR A 60 1.51 9.97 -12.81
CA THR A 60 1.67 11.37 -12.39
C THR A 60 1.09 11.57 -11.00
N ILE A 61 1.82 12.25 -10.12
CA ILE A 61 1.31 12.75 -8.84
C ILE A 61 1.20 14.26 -8.90
N THR A 62 0.00 14.77 -8.60
CA THR A 62 -0.20 16.20 -8.34
C THR A 62 0.02 16.45 -6.85
N ARG A 63 0.97 17.34 -6.52
CA ARG A 63 1.25 17.76 -5.15
C ARG A 63 0.25 18.81 -4.68
N TRP A 64 0.31 19.14 -3.40
CA TRP A 64 -0.56 20.15 -2.77
C TRP A 64 -0.39 21.56 -3.37
N ASP A 65 0.77 21.86 -3.95
CA ASP A 65 1.08 23.12 -4.65
C ASP A 65 0.59 23.12 -6.11
N GLY A 66 -0.15 22.09 -6.54
CA GLY A 66 -0.64 21.95 -7.90
C GLY A 66 0.41 21.47 -8.91
N ARG A 67 1.69 21.34 -8.52
CA ARG A 67 2.73 20.83 -9.43
C ARG A 67 2.54 19.35 -9.69
N LYS A 68 2.69 18.97 -10.95
CA LYS A 68 2.64 17.59 -11.41
C LYS A 68 4.06 17.04 -11.52
N HIS A 69 4.25 15.84 -11.00
CA HIS A 69 5.49 15.10 -11.13
C HIS A 69 5.20 13.75 -11.76
N ASP A 70 5.91 13.45 -12.84
CA ASP A 70 5.84 12.17 -13.52
C ASP A 70 6.88 11.21 -12.96
N TYR A 71 6.47 9.97 -12.78
CA TYR A 71 7.31 8.88 -12.31
C TYR A 71 7.27 7.78 -13.35
N ASP A 72 8.43 7.24 -13.68
CA ASP A 72 8.59 6.12 -14.60
C ASP A 72 9.79 5.28 -14.16
N TYR A 73 9.53 4.06 -13.69
CA TYR A 73 10.60 3.18 -13.21
C TYR A 73 10.19 1.71 -13.27
N LYS A 74 11.21 0.83 -13.25
CA LYS A 74 11.05 -0.62 -13.23
C LYS A 74 11.07 -1.17 -11.81
N ILE A 75 10.13 -2.06 -11.52
CA ILE A 75 10.11 -2.90 -10.33
C ILE A 75 10.56 -4.29 -10.76
N GLY A 76 11.64 -4.82 -10.19
CA GLY A 76 12.12 -6.16 -10.53
C GLY A 76 11.11 -7.23 -10.12
N LEU A 77 11.00 -8.30 -10.91
CA LEU A 77 10.19 -9.48 -10.60
C LEU A 77 11.09 -10.69 -10.35
N GLN A 78 10.70 -11.51 -9.38
CA GLN A 78 11.40 -12.75 -9.04
C GLN A 78 10.41 -13.89 -8.99
N THR A 79 10.87 -15.09 -9.34
CA THR A 79 10.09 -16.32 -9.21
C THR A 79 10.68 -17.22 -8.14
N THR A 80 9.84 -18.10 -7.59
CA THR A 80 10.26 -19.26 -6.80
C THR A 80 9.57 -20.47 -7.42
N ALA A 81 10.33 -21.53 -7.69
CA ALA A 81 9.77 -22.77 -8.18
C ALA A 81 8.86 -23.40 -7.12
N CYS A 82 7.69 -23.89 -7.53
CA CYS A 82 6.82 -24.70 -6.68
C CYS A 82 6.91 -26.17 -7.10
N ASN A 83 6.73 -27.08 -6.15
CA ASN A 83 6.89 -28.54 -6.31
C ASN A 83 5.97 -29.18 -7.39
N PHE A 84 5.01 -28.45 -7.94
CA PHE A 84 4.03 -28.92 -8.94
C PHE A 84 4.10 -28.15 -10.27
N GLY A 85 5.29 -27.67 -10.66
CA GLY A 85 5.50 -27.04 -11.98
C GLY A 85 4.96 -25.61 -12.12
N SER A 86 4.36 -25.04 -11.07
CA SER A 86 3.98 -23.62 -11.04
C SER A 86 5.10 -22.75 -10.49
N VAL A 87 5.05 -21.44 -10.80
CA VAL A 87 5.93 -20.45 -10.19
C VAL A 87 5.19 -19.48 -9.30
N ARG A 88 5.83 -19.10 -8.21
CA ARG A 88 5.37 -18.01 -7.34
C ARG A 88 6.13 -16.74 -7.67
N TRP A 89 5.40 -15.74 -8.16
CA TRP A 89 5.94 -14.42 -8.45
C TRP A 89 6.06 -13.55 -7.20
N TRP A 90 7.04 -12.67 -7.23
CA TRP A 90 7.34 -11.68 -6.19
C TRP A 90 7.85 -10.39 -6.81
N PHE A 91 7.62 -9.27 -6.13
CA PHE A 91 8.31 -8.02 -6.42
C PHE A 91 9.67 -7.96 -5.72
N THR A 92 10.61 -7.26 -6.33
CA THR A 92 11.82 -6.77 -5.70
C THR A 92 11.59 -5.30 -5.33
N CYS A 93 11.68 -4.96 -4.05
CA CYS A 93 11.46 -3.60 -3.57
C CYS A 93 12.44 -2.61 -4.24
N PRO A 94 11.95 -1.56 -4.94
CA PRO A 94 12.80 -0.67 -5.72
C PRO A 94 13.44 0.46 -4.88
N LEU A 95 12.98 0.67 -3.64
CA LEU A 95 13.44 1.80 -2.83
C LEU A 95 14.87 1.66 -2.35
N VAL A 96 15.53 2.81 -2.24
CA VAL A 96 16.79 3.00 -1.53
C VAL A 96 16.46 3.69 -0.20
N THR A 97 16.90 3.11 0.90
CA THR A 97 16.70 3.64 2.26
C THR A 97 18.05 3.75 2.94
N ASN A 98 18.36 4.88 3.56
CA ASN A 98 19.64 5.14 4.24
C ASN A 98 20.86 4.85 3.33
N GLY A 99 20.78 5.31 2.07
CA GLY A 99 21.85 5.11 1.08
C GLY A 99 22.04 3.67 0.57
N ARG A 100 21.17 2.72 0.96
CA ARG A 100 21.26 1.31 0.55
C ARG A 100 20.00 0.87 -0.19
N SER A 101 20.19 0.15 -1.29
CA SER A 101 19.07 -0.49 -2.00
C SER A 101 18.37 -1.50 -1.09
N CYS A 102 17.05 -1.41 -0.99
CA CYS A 102 16.27 -2.32 -0.17
C CYS A 102 16.31 -3.74 -0.73
N GLY A 103 16.02 -3.92 -2.03
CA GLY A 103 16.12 -5.20 -2.74
C GLY A 103 15.27 -6.35 -2.19
N ARG A 104 14.41 -6.11 -1.18
CA ARG A 104 13.63 -7.18 -0.53
C ARG A 104 12.62 -7.78 -1.47
N ARG A 105 12.53 -9.11 -1.46
CA ARG A 105 11.49 -9.89 -2.13
C ARG A 105 10.17 -9.81 -1.36
N VAL A 106 9.13 -9.24 -1.95
CA VAL A 106 7.83 -9.00 -1.29
C VAL A 106 6.64 -9.25 -2.19
N GLY A 107 5.50 -9.62 -1.61
CA GLY A 107 4.25 -9.82 -2.35
C GLY A 107 3.45 -8.54 -2.57
N LYS A 108 3.73 -7.49 -1.79
CA LYS A 108 3.02 -6.20 -1.83
C LYS A 108 4.00 -5.04 -1.74
N LEU A 109 3.75 -4.04 -2.56
CA LEU A 109 4.35 -2.72 -2.48
C LEU A 109 3.26 -1.70 -2.15
N TYR A 110 3.65 -0.67 -1.43
CA TYR A 110 2.78 0.32 -0.84
C TYR A 110 3.24 1.69 -1.30
N MET A 111 2.30 2.57 -1.57
CA MET A 111 2.53 4.01 -1.69
C MET A 111 1.66 4.69 -0.64
N PRO A 112 2.22 5.06 0.52
CA PRO A 112 1.47 5.68 1.59
C PRO A 112 0.93 7.06 1.15
N PRO A 113 -0.02 7.64 1.90
CA PRO A 113 -0.52 8.98 1.63
C PRO A 113 0.62 10.01 1.60
N GLY A 114 0.71 10.82 0.55
CA GLY A 114 1.84 11.74 0.33
C GLY A 114 3.13 11.06 -0.16
N GLY A 115 3.14 9.73 -0.26
CA GLY A 115 4.23 8.96 -0.85
C GLY A 115 4.34 9.17 -2.36
N GLN A 116 5.55 9.00 -2.88
CA GLN A 116 5.88 9.27 -4.29
C GLN A 116 6.25 8.01 -5.06
N TYR A 117 6.72 6.98 -4.35
CA TYR A 117 7.21 5.73 -4.92
C TYR A 117 6.49 4.54 -4.29
N TYR A 118 6.50 3.40 -4.98
CA TYR A 118 6.06 2.12 -4.44
C TYR A 118 7.22 1.43 -3.70
N GLY A 119 6.97 1.00 -2.47
CA GLY A 119 7.99 0.42 -1.60
C GLY A 119 7.45 -0.66 -0.69
N CYS A 120 8.32 -1.48 -0.13
CA CYS A 120 7.88 -2.50 0.82
C CYS A 120 7.51 -1.88 2.16
N ARG A 121 6.72 -2.62 2.95
CA ARG A 121 6.30 -2.21 4.31
C ARG A 121 7.47 -1.81 5.22
N HIS A 122 8.65 -2.42 5.04
CA HIS A 122 9.83 -2.15 5.84
C HIS A 122 10.49 -0.81 5.49
N CYS A 123 10.39 -0.36 4.22
CA CYS A 123 10.93 0.95 3.82
C CYS A 123 10.06 2.10 4.32
N TYR A 124 8.75 1.87 4.44
CA TYR A 124 7.80 2.87 4.90
C TYR A 124 7.42 2.73 6.38
N ASP A 125 8.11 1.84 7.10
CA ASP A 125 7.80 1.47 8.49
C ASP A 125 6.29 1.28 8.75
N LEU A 126 5.61 0.68 7.78
CA LEU A 126 4.16 0.48 7.83
C LEU A 126 3.77 -0.59 8.86
N THR A 127 4.74 -1.33 9.39
CA THR A 127 4.53 -2.33 10.44
C THR A 127 3.98 -1.69 11.72
N TYR A 128 4.54 -0.55 12.15
CA TYR A 128 4.07 0.11 13.38
C TYR A 128 2.71 0.79 13.19
N ARG A 129 2.50 1.49 12.06
CA ARG A 129 1.24 2.19 11.78
C ARG A 129 0.08 1.24 11.49
N SER A 130 0.28 0.20 10.68
CA SER A 130 -0.79 -0.75 10.35
C SER A 130 -1.23 -1.61 11.56
N SER A 131 -0.31 -1.92 12.48
CA SER A 131 -0.63 -2.59 13.75
C SER A 131 -1.35 -1.67 14.75
N GLN A 132 -1.01 -0.37 14.80
CA GLN A 132 -1.76 0.59 15.62
C GLN A 132 -3.15 0.89 15.05
N GLU A 133 -3.29 0.96 13.72
CA GLU A 133 -4.59 1.19 13.06
C GLU A 133 -5.48 -0.07 13.04
N ASN A 134 -4.91 -1.28 13.07
CA ASN A 134 -5.65 -2.55 13.20
C ASN A 134 -5.73 -3.09 14.64
N ASP A 135 -5.53 -2.25 15.66
CA ASP A 135 -5.84 -2.68 17.02
C ASP A 135 -7.35 -2.88 17.13
N LYS A 136 -7.78 -4.13 17.33
CA LYS A 136 -9.20 -4.51 17.44
C LYS A 136 -9.89 -3.76 18.57
N ARG A 137 -9.18 -3.42 19.65
CA ARG A 137 -9.73 -2.66 20.78
C ARG A 137 -10.00 -1.22 20.34
N VAL A 138 -9.01 -0.56 19.75
CA VAL A 138 -9.16 0.81 19.23
C VAL A 138 -10.25 0.89 18.15
N ASN A 139 -10.33 -0.11 17.25
CA ASN A 139 -11.37 -0.16 16.22
C ASN A 139 -12.78 -0.42 16.77
N ALA A 140 -12.91 -1.16 17.87
CA ALA A 140 -14.18 -1.29 18.56
C ALA A 140 -14.59 0.05 19.21
N LEU A 141 -13.63 0.75 19.83
CA LEU A 141 -13.86 2.05 20.45
C LEU A 141 -14.28 3.11 19.43
N LYS A 142 -13.70 3.15 18.22
CA LYS A 142 -14.09 4.07 17.14
C LYS A 142 -15.58 3.99 16.74
N ARG A 143 -16.28 2.92 17.11
CA ARG A 143 -17.73 2.74 16.87
C ARG A 143 -18.58 3.37 17.97
N LEU A 144 -18.02 3.55 19.15
CA LEU A 144 -18.61 4.30 20.26
C LEU A 144 -18.29 5.77 19.93
N GLY A 145 -19.29 6.60 19.69
CA GLY A 145 -19.04 8.00 19.31
C GLY A 145 -18.12 8.75 20.30
N PRO A 146 -17.53 9.89 19.91
CA PRO A 146 -16.49 10.57 20.71
C PRO A 146 -16.82 10.79 22.19
N MET A 147 -18.09 11.13 22.49
CA MET A 147 -18.54 11.36 23.86
C MET A 147 -18.51 10.10 24.73
N ALA A 148 -18.90 8.95 24.17
CA ALA A 148 -18.87 7.67 24.89
C ALA A 148 -17.43 7.21 25.17
N ILE A 149 -16.49 7.52 24.25
CA ILE A 149 -15.06 7.27 24.47
C ILE A 149 -14.55 8.16 25.60
N LEU A 150 -14.86 9.46 25.59
CA LEU A 150 -14.42 10.39 26.63
C LEU A 150 -14.98 10.05 28.01
N GLU A 151 -16.26 9.66 28.08
CA GLU A 151 -16.90 9.21 29.31
C GLU A 151 -16.23 7.94 29.84
N GLY A 152 -16.02 6.93 28.99
CA GLY A 152 -15.34 5.70 29.40
C GLY A 152 -13.87 5.89 29.80
N ILE A 153 -13.18 6.88 29.24
CA ILE A 153 -11.84 7.28 29.73
C ILE A 153 -11.96 7.88 31.15
N ASN A 154 -12.95 8.74 31.37
CA ASN A 154 -13.15 9.42 32.64
C ASN A 154 -13.60 8.48 33.78
N THR A 155 -14.40 7.46 33.46
CA THR A 155 -14.81 6.41 34.42
C THR A 155 -13.75 5.33 34.62
N GLY A 156 -12.74 5.26 33.74
CA GLY A 156 -11.68 4.25 33.76
C GLY A 156 -12.05 2.93 33.08
N ASP A 157 -13.20 2.85 32.44
CA ASP A 157 -13.67 1.68 31.69
C ASP A 157 -12.92 1.49 30.36
N ILE A 158 -12.29 2.55 29.85
CA ILE A 158 -11.48 2.56 28.63
C ILE A 158 -10.06 2.97 28.96
N ASP A 159 -9.09 2.17 28.52
CA ASP A 159 -7.67 2.50 28.61
C ASP A 159 -7.39 3.87 27.96
N PHE A 160 -6.78 4.78 28.72
CA PHE A 160 -6.53 6.16 28.30
C PHE A 160 -5.83 6.27 26.95
N ILE A 161 -4.80 5.43 26.70
CA ILE A 161 -4.03 5.46 25.46
C ILE A 161 -4.85 4.90 24.28
N GLN A 162 -5.63 3.84 24.50
CA GLN A 162 -6.52 3.30 23.46
C GLN A 162 -7.67 4.25 23.13
N GLY A 163 -8.24 4.90 24.14
CA GLY A 163 -9.29 5.90 23.99
C GLY A 163 -8.81 7.11 23.20
N LEU A 164 -7.65 7.67 23.54
CA LEU A 164 -7.05 8.78 22.78
C LEU A 164 -6.78 8.45 21.31
N LYS A 165 -6.35 7.21 21.00
CA LYS A 165 -6.14 6.75 19.61
C LYS A 165 -7.43 6.51 18.83
N ALA A 166 -8.56 6.32 19.51
CA ALA A 166 -9.86 6.09 18.90
C ALA A 166 -10.63 7.39 18.63
N LEU A 167 -10.28 8.47 19.32
CA LEU A 167 -10.85 9.79 19.12
C LEU A 167 -10.37 10.40 17.79
N PRO A 168 -11.26 11.04 17.00
CA PRO A 168 -10.88 11.68 15.75
C PRO A 168 -9.94 12.89 15.98
N ASP A 169 -9.01 13.11 15.04
CA ASP A 169 -7.91 14.10 15.15
C ASP A 169 -8.37 15.56 15.25
N ASP A 170 -9.64 15.83 14.94
CA ASP A 170 -10.27 17.16 14.98
C ASP A 170 -10.68 17.60 16.39
N ILE A 171 -10.75 16.69 17.37
CA ILE A 171 -11.09 17.00 18.77
C ILE A 171 -10.04 17.90 19.44
N TRP A 172 -8.79 17.85 18.97
CA TRP A 172 -7.68 18.64 19.52
C TRP A 172 -7.46 19.98 18.81
N ARG A 173 -8.20 20.26 17.73
CA ARG A 173 -8.10 21.53 17.00
C ARG A 173 -9.08 22.54 17.59
N ARG A 174 -8.60 23.30 18.58
CA ARG A 174 -9.17 24.61 18.94
C ARG A 174 -8.60 25.70 18.02
#